data_AF-A0A969G8Y9-F1
#
_entry.id   AF-A0A969G8Y9-F1
#
_cell.length_a   1.000
_cell.length_b   1.000
_cell.length_c   1.000
_cell.angle_alpha   90.00
_cell.angle_beta   90.00
_cell.angle_gamma   90.00
#
_symmetry.space_group_name_H-M   'P 1'
#
loop_
_entity.id
_entity.type
_entity.pdbx_description
1 polymer ?
#
loop_
_entity_poly.entity_id
_entity_poly.type
_entity_poly.pdbx_seq_one_letter_code
_entity_poly.pdbx_strand_id
1 'polypeptide(L)'
;MSIQNGLLRERKEEIVVNAVRELSAISETEWVNLAQVGALIRKSGLKYGKLFPFLKSFANILEFQENYDLAKPVAFVRLKNKVL
;
A
#
# COMPACT_ATOMS: atom_id res chain seq x y z
N MET A 1 -20.05 -3.34 -10.74
CA MET A 1 -19.23 -2.62 -9.74
C MET A 1 -19.23 -3.41 -8.45
N SER A 2 -18.08 -3.93 -8.02
CA SER A 2 -18.00 -4.75 -6.80
C SER A 2 -17.73 -3.85 -5.59
N ILE A 3 -18.70 -3.79 -4.67
CA ILE A 3 -18.53 -3.17 -3.36
C ILE A 3 -17.81 -4.20 -2.48
N GLN A 4 -16.60 -3.90 -2.03
CA GLN A 4 -15.94 -4.65 -0.97
C GLN A 4 -15.81 -3.72 0.24
N ASN A 5 -16.11 -4.16 1.45
CA ASN A 5 -15.96 -3.38 2.70
C ASN A 5 -16.68 -1.99 2.70
N GLY A 6 -17.75 -1.83 1.92
CA GLY A 6 -18.53 -0.57 1.86
C GLY A 6 -17.94 0.54 0.99
N LEU A 7 -16.80 0.32 0.31
CA LEU A 7 -16.19 1.29 -0.60
C LEU A 7 -15.97 0.66 -1.98
N LEU A 8 -16.13 1.47 -3.03
CA LEU A 8 -15.80 1.09 -4.41
C LEU A 8 -14.30 0.81 -4.54
N ARG A 9 -13.93 -0.11 -5.44
CA ARG A 9 -12.52 -0.47 -5.69
C ARG A 9 -11.66 0.77 -6.01
N GLU A 10 -12.17 1.69 -6.81
CA GLU A 10 -11.47 2.94 -7.20
C GLU A 10 -11.16 3.82 -5.99
N ARG A 11 -12.10 3.97 -5.04
CA ARG A 11 -11.86 4.73 -3.80
C ARG A 11 -10.82 4.06 -2.91
N LYS A 12 -10.80 2.73 -2.87
CA LYS A 12 -9.75 1.99 -2.15
C LYS A 12 -8.39 2.17 -2.81
N GLU A 13 -8.36 2.14 -4.14
CA GLU A 13 -7.16 2.37 -4.93
C GLU A 13 -6.59 3.76 -4.66
N GLU A 14 -7.43 4.80 -4.70
CA GLU A 14 -7.04 6.18 -4.37
C GLU A 14 -6.45 6.30 -2.97
N ILE A 15 -7.08 5.69 -1.96
CA ILE A 15 -6.57 5.67 -0.58
C ILE A 15 -5.20 4.99 -0.52
N VAL A 16 -5.03 3.86 -1.19
CA VAL A 16 -3.77 3.11 -1.24
C VAL A 16 -2.68 3.91 -1.94
N VAL A 17 -2.98 4.51 -3.09
CA VAL A 17 -2.05 5.33 -3.87
C VAL A 17 -1.60 6.55 -3.06
N ASN A 18 -2.54 7.27 -2.44
CA ASN A 18 -2.23 8.43 -1.63
C ASN A 18 -1.36 8.05 -0.42
N ALA A 19 -1.67 6.94 0.26
CA ALA A 19 -0.88 6.49 1.39
C ALA A 19 0.58 6.13 1.01
N VAL A 20 0.77 5.45 -0.12
CA VAL A 20 2.11 5.12 -0.63
C VAL A 20 2.84 6.39 -1.07
N ARG A 21 2.15 7.30 -1.78
CA ARG A 21 2.74 8.55 -2.28
C ARG A 21 3.18 9.49 -1.14
N GLU A 22 2.36 9.65 -0.11
CA GLU A 22 2.68 10.48 1.06
C GLU A 22 3.95 9.98 1.77
N LEU A 23 4.05 8.67 1.98
CA LEU A 23 5.23 8.06 2.60
C LEU A 23 6.46 8.09 1.68
N SER A 24 6.25 8.00 0.37
CA SER A 24 7.36 8.03 -0.60
C SER A 24 7.96 9.43 -0.70
N ALA A 25 7.16 10.48 -0.54
CA ALA A 25 7.62 11.88 -0.60
C ALA A 25 8.61 12.25 0.52
N ILE A 26 8.61 11.51 1.63
CA ILE A 26 9.51 11.71 2.78
C ILE A 26 10.60 10.62 2.87
N SER A 27 10.64 9.68 1.94
CA SER A 27 11.60 8.58 1.92
C SER A 27 12.72 8.87 0.93
N GLU A 28 13.96 8.58 1.31
CA GLU A 28 15.12 8.68 0.40
C GLU A 28 15.08 7.65 -0.73
N THR A 29 14.28 6.60 -0.55
CA THR A 29 14.01 5.56 -1.54
C THR A 29 12.53 5.56 -1.85
N GLU A 30 12.12 5.36 -3.11
CA GLU A 30 10.68 5.23 -3.45
C GLU A 30 10.00 4.01 -2.78
N TRP A 31 10.76 3.18 -2.08
CA TRP A 31 10.28 2.05 -1.29
C TRP A 31 9.88 2.50 0.11
N VAL A 32 8.63 2.23 0.48
CA VAL A 32 8.09 2.59 1.80
C VAL A 32 7.72 1.36 2.60
N ASN A 33 7.84 1.44 3.93
CA ASN A 33 7.54 0.32 4.81
C ASN A 33 6.05 -0.03 4.74
N LEU A 34 5.74 -1.29 4.43
CA LEU A 34 4.38 -1.78 4.27
C LEU A 34 3.53 -1.59 5.54
N ALA A 35 4.12 -1.72 6.73
CA ALA A 35 3.43 -1.50 7.99
C ALA A 35 2.99 -0.02 8.17
N GLN A 36 3.82 0.93 7.74
CA GLN A 36 3.48 2.36 7.78
C GLN A 36 2.32 2.68 6.82
N VAL A 37 2.36 2.11 5.61
CA VAL A 37 1.25 2.22 4.64
C VAL A 37 -0.04 1.69 5.24
N GLY A 38 0.00 0.53 5.89
CA GLY A 38 -1.17 -0.03 6.57
C GLY A 38 -1.74 0.86 7.68
N ALA A 39 -0.88 1.54 8.44
CA ALA A 39 -1.29 2.48 9.48
C ALA A 39 -2.01 3.69 8.87
N LEU A 40 -1.47 4.26 7.79
CA LEU A 40 -2.06 5.42 7.11
C LEU A 40 -3.40 5.08 6.44
N ILE A 41 -3.50 3.90 5.81
CA ILE A 41 -4.77 3.42 5.24
C ILE A 41 -5.83 3.28 6.34
N ARG A 42 -5.49 2.76 7.52
CA ARG A 42 -6.46 2.65 8.63
C ARG A 42 -6.94 4.02 9.13
N LYS A 43 -6.07 5.03 9.13
CA LYS A 43 -6.45 6.41 9.50
C LYS A 43 -7.52 7.00 8.57
N SER A 44 -7.57 6.57 7.30
CA SER A 44 -8.63 6.97 6.35
C SER A 44 -10.01 6.34 6.64
N GLY A 45 -10.10 5.43 7.62
CA GLY A 45 -11.31 4.66 7.91
C GLY A 45 -11.50 3.42 7.04
N LEU A 46 -10.60 3.16 6.08
CA LEU A 46 -10.65 1.96 5.25
C LEU A 46 -10.36 0.70 6.07
N LYS A 47 -11.37 -0.18 6.15
CA LYS A 47 -11.26 -1.50 6.79
C LYS A 47 -10.76 -2.54 5.78
N TYR A 48 -9.82 -3.36 6.20
CA TYR A 48 -9.30 -4.51 5.46
C TYR A 48 -8.96 -5.64 6.44
N GLY A 49 -8.91 -6.88 5.95
CA GLY A 49 -8.50 -8.03 6.75
C GLY A 49 -6.99 -8.04 6.99
N LYS A 50 -6.27 -8.87 6.23
CA LYS A 50 -4.80 -8.89 6.25
C LYS A 50 -4.24 -7.87 5.27
N LEU A 51 -3.29 -7.05 5.72
CA LEU A 51 -2.71 -5.95 4.94
C LEU A 51 -2.03 -6.42 3.65
N PHE A 52 -1.16 -7.42 3.73
CA PHE A 52 -0.39 -7.86 2.57
C PHE A 52 -1.28 -8.45 1.45
N PRO A 53 -2.23 -9.38 1.73
CA PRO A 53 -3.21 -9.82 0.72
C PRO A 53 -4.07 -8.69 0.17
N PHE A 54 -4.46 -7.72 1.03
CA PHE A 54 -5.22 -6.56 0.61
C PHE A 54 -4.43 -5.71 -0.40
N LEU A 55 -3.18 -5.36 -0.10
CA LEU A 55 -2.33 -4.59 -1.02
C LEU A 55 -1.97 -5.39 -2.28
N LYS A 56 -1.74 -6.71 -2.17
CA LYS A 56 -1.56 -7.59 -3.34
C LYS A 56 -2.73 -7.55 -4.32
N SER A 57 -3.95 -7.22 -3.87
CA SER A 57 -5.09 -7.01 -4.78
C SER A 57 -4.95 -5.78 -5.69
N PHE A 58 -3.96 -4.91 -5.43
CA PHE A 58 -3.54 -3.77 -6.24
C PHE A 58 -2.15 -3.98 -6.87
N ALA A 59 -1.67 -5.23 -7.01
CA ALA A 59 -0.37 -5.54 -7.60
C ALA A 59 -0.25 -5.11 -9.08
N ASN A 60 -1.34 -4.70 -9.74
CA ASN A 60 -1.29 -4.05 -11.05
C ASN A 60 -0.63 -2.67 -11.02
N ILE A 61 -0.70 -1.97 -9.87
CA ILE A 61 -0.14 -0.62 -9.66
C ILE A 61 0.92 -0.56 -8.55
N LEU A 62 1.10 -1.64 -7.77
CA LEU A 62 2.08 -1.73 -6.69
C LEU A 62 3.18 -2.74 -7.01
N GLU A 63 4.40 -2.43 -6.57
CA GLU A 63 5.51 -3.37 -6.45
C GLU A 63 5.80 -3.65 -4.98
N PHE A 64 6.27 -4.86 -4.69
CA PHE A 64 6.57 -5.32 -3.34
C PHE A 64 7.99 -5.86 -3.30
N GLN A 65 8.71 -5.55 -2.24
CA GLN A 65 10.04 -6.09 -1.94
C GLN A 65 10.04 -6.55 -0.49
N GLU A 66 10.64 -7.70 -0.22
CA GLU A 66 10.86 -8.18 1.14
C GLU A 66 12.36 -8.15 1.43
N ASN A 67 12.74 -7.62 2.58
CA ASN A 67 14.10 -7.66 3.08
C ASN A 67 14.16 -8.66 4.24
N TYR A 68 15.01 -9.68 4.08
CA TYR A 68 15.22 -10.75 5.05
C TYR A 68 16.56 -10.61 5.81
N ASP A 69 17.35 -9.59 5.53
CA ASP A 69 18.65 -9.36 6.17
C ASP A 69 18.50 -8.86 7.62
N LEU A 70 17.28 -8.49 8.01
CA LEU A 70 16.93 -8.05 9.36
C LEU A 70 16.43 -9.21 10.22
N ALA A 71 16.64 -9.13 11.54
CA ALA A 71 16.13 -10.10 12.52
C ALA A 71 14.60 -10.29 12.46
N LYS A 72 13.88 -9.33 11.87
CA LYS A 72 12.47 -9.46 11.49
C LYS A 72 12.32 -9.05 10.03
N PRO A 73 11.78 -9.92 9.16
CA PRO A 73 11.55 -9.57 7.76
C PRO A 73 10.70 -8.30 7.64
N VAL A 74 11.13 -7.37 6.79
CA VAL A 74 10.41 -6.13 6.50
C VAL A 74 9.95 -6.14 5.05
N ALA A 75 8.65 -5.96 4.84
CA ALA A 75 8.09 -5.76 3.52
C ALA A 75 8.04 -4.26 3.20
N PHE A 76 8.43 -3.93 1.98
CA PHE A 76 8.35 -2.62 1.37
C PHE A 76 7.41 -2.66 0.18
N VAL A 77 6.84 -1.50 -0.12
CA VAL A 77 5.93 -1.31 -1.26
C VAL A 77 6.26 0.01 -1.94
N ARG A 78 6.07 0.08 -3.25
CA ARG A 78 6.12 1.32 -4.02
C ARG A 78 5.05 1.34 -5.11
N LEU A 79 4.78 2.51 -5.65
CA LEU A 79 3.98 2.63 -6.88
C LEU A 79 4.81 2.12 -8.06
N LYS A 80 4.16 1.41 -8.98
CA LYS A 80 4.74 1.15 -10.30
C LYS A 80 4.85 2.47 -11.06
N ASN A 81 5.95 2.65 -11.79
CA ASN A 81 6.10 3.74 -12.76
C ASN A 81 5.16 3.50 -13.96
N LYS A 82 3.85 3.60 -13.73
CA LYS A 82 2.87 3.90 -14.77
C LYS A 82 2.34 5.28 -14.43
N VAL A 83 3.11 6.24 -14.95
CA VAL A 83 2.78 7.66 -15.15
C VAL A 83 1.28 7.79 -15.46
N LEU A 84 0.58 8.61 -14.67
CA LEU A 84 -0.65 9.27 -15.11
C LEU A 84 -0.31 10.23 -16.24
#